data_AF-A0A351MHQ8-F1
#
_entry.id   AF-A0A351MHQ8-F1
#
_cell.length_a   1.000
_cell.length_b   1.000
_cell.length_c   1.000
_cell.angle_alpha   90.00
_cell.angle_beta   90.00
_cell.angle_gamma   90.00
#
_symmetry.space_group_name_H-M   'P 1'
#
loop_
_entity.id
_entity.type
_entity.pdbx_description
1 polymer ?
#
loop_
_entity_poly.entity_id
_entity_poly.type
_entity_poly.pdbx_seq_one_letter_code
_entity_poly.pdbx_strand_id
1 'polypeptide(L)'
;MRPDWRLEMAFRATCPYCGATYAEIPESRLGAEAKCGRCARQFRAQPMTTEATAAALEAQERKLRFARVAAMVHDQDLIRRVPEEVLRKALALPLAIIGREVVVAMDNPSDETRCELLRRHLGPIRPLLALPQEINAALDEAFHPDPAA
;
A
#
# COMPACT_ATOMS: atom_id res chain seq x y z
N MET A 1 -6.60 -5.89 -45.99
CA MET A 1 -5.80 -5.51 -44.81
C MET A 1 -6.69 -4.70 -43.87
N ARG A 2 -7.08 -5.27 -42.74
CA ARG A 2 -7.72 -4.51 -41.64
C ARG A 2 -6.59 -4.13 -40.67
N PRO A 3 -6.54 -2.90 -40.13
CA PRO A 3 -5.56 -2.58 -39.10
C PRO A 3 -5.86 -3.47 -37.88
N ASP A 4 -4.85 -4.15 -37.37
CA ASP A 4 -4.89 -4.94 -36.14
C ASP A 4 -4.55 -4.01 -34.97
N TRP A 5 -5.54 -3.69 -34.13
CA TRP A 5 -5.46 -2.67 -33.08
C TRP A 5 -5.76 -3.22 -31.69
N ARG A 6 -5.64 -4.53 -31.44
CA ARG A 6 -6.13 -5.07 -30.16
C ARG A 6 -5.27 -6.16 -29.55
N LEU A 7 -4.23 -5.71 -28.84
CA LEU A 7 -3.75 -6.28 -27.59
C LEU A 7 -3.07 -5.15 -26.82
N GLU A 8 -3.84 -4.12 -26.42
CA GLU A 8 -3.40 -3.35 -25.26
C GLU A 8 -3.27 -4.35 -24.11
N MET A 9 -2.05 -4.50 -23.58
CA MET A 9 -1.83 -5.36 -22.43
C MET A 9 -2.72 -4.84 -21.30
N ALA A 10 -3.57 -5.73 -20.80
CA ALA A 10 -4.55 -5.40 -19.79
C ALA A 10 -4.25 -6.20 -18.53
N PHE A 11 -4.41 -5.56 -17.38
CA PHE A 11 -4.16 -6.18 -16.08
C PHE A 11 -5.44 -6.17 -15.23
N ARG A 12 -5.36 -6.93 -14.14
CA ARG A 12 -6.41 -7.00 -13.13
C ARG A 12 -5.98 -6.19 -11.92
N ALA A 13 -6.82 -5.26 -11.49
CA ALA A 13 -6.63 -4.55 -10.23
C ALA A 13 -7.62 -5.02 -9.17
N THR A 14 -7.19 -5.05 -7.92
CA THR A 14 -8.03 -5.40 -6.78
C THR A 14 -8.06 -4.23 -5.81
N CYS A 15 -9.25 -3.78 -5.42
CA CYS A 15 -9.41 -2.74 -4.41
C CYS A 15 -8.87 -3.25 -3.06
N PRO A 16 -7.89 -2.56 -2.44
CA PRO A 16 -7.23 -3.03 -1.22
C PRO A 16 -8.15 -3.00 0.02
N TYR A 17 -9.27 -2.28 -0.05
CA TYR A 17 -10.18 -2.10 1.09
C TYR A 17 -11.33 -3.10 1.14
N CYS A 18 -11.88 -3.49 -0.02
CA CYS A 18 -13.08 -4.32 -0.10
C CYS A 18 -12.92 -5.58 -0.94
N GLY A 19 -11.76 -5.78 -1.57
CA GLY A 19 -11.48 -6.94 -2.40
C GLY A 19 -12.25 -6.98 -3.73
N ALA A 20 -12.90 -5.88 -4.13
CA ALA A 20 -13.51 -5.79 -5.46
C ALA A 20 -12.44 -5.88 -6.53
N THR A 21 -12.63 -6.76 -7.50
CA THR A 21 -11.69 -7.03 -8.57
C THR A 21 -12.21 -6.43 -9.88
N TYR A 22 -11.34 -5.71 -10.58
CA TYR A 22 -11.61 -5.09 -11.86
C TYR A 22 -10.68 -5.73 -12.90
N ALA A 23 -11.26 -6.36 -13.91
CA ALA A 23 -10.52 -6.98 -15.00
C ALA A 23 -10.33 -5.99 -16.17
N GLU A 24 -9.40 -6.32 -17.06
CA GLU A 24 -9.23 -5.62 -18.34
C GLU A 24 -8.87 -4.13 -18.21
N ILE A 25 -8.11 -3.77 -17.17
CA ILE A 25 -7.58 -2.40 -17.03
C ILE A 25 -6.41 -2.24 -18.01
N PRO A 26 -6.44 -1.27 -18.93
CA PRO A 26 -5.33 -1.05 -19.86
C PRO A 26 -4.07 -0.62 -19.10
N GLU A 27 -2.90 -1.09 -19.54
CA GLU A 27 -1.59 -0.79 -18.92
C GLU A 27 -1.32 0.72 -18.81
N SER A 28 -1.89 1.54 -19.70
CA SER A 28 -1.85 3.02 -19.62
C SER A 28 -2.44 3.61 -18.32
N ARG A 29 -3.18 2.81 -17.54
CA ARG A 29 -3.76 3.18 -16.24
C ARG A 29 -2.99 2.60 -15.06
N LEU A 30 -1.85 1.94 -15.29
CA LEU A 30 -1.00 1.43 -14.21
C LEU A 30 -0.58 2.57 -13.28
N GLY A 31 -0.79 2.38 -11.98
CA GLY A 31 -0.50 3.38 -10.94
C GLY A 31 -1.51 4.53 -10.85
N ALA A 32 -2.44 4.66 -11.80
CA ALA A 32 -3.42 5.74 -11.78
C ALA A 32 -4.35 5.63 -10.56
N GLU A 33 -4.69 6.76 -9.96
CA GLU A 33 -5.70 6.82 -8.91
C GLU A 33 -7.10 6.57 -9.49
N ALA A 34 -7.83 5.66 -8.87
CA ALA A 34 -9.17 5.26 -9.25
C ALA A 34 -10.09 5.21 -8.03
N LYS A 35 -11.38 5.46 -8.25
CA LYS A 35 -12.42 5.31 -7.23
C LYS A 35 -13.08 3.94 -7.37
N CYS A 36 -13.06 3.13 -6.32
CA CYS A 36 -13.71 1.83 -6.30
C CYS A 36 -15.23 1.98 -6.41
N GLY A 37 -15.85 1.34 -7.41
CA GLY A 37 -17.31 1.35 -7.60
C GLY A 37 -18.10 0.66 -6.49
N ARG A 38 -17.49 -0.25 -5.71
CA ARG A 38 -18.16 -0.98 -4.62
C ARG A 38 -18.15 -0.25 -3.29
N CYS A 39 -17.00 0.28 -2.86
CA CYS A 39 -16.84 0.92 -1.55
C CYS A 39 -16.57 2.43 -1.61
N ALA A 40 -16.57 3.02 -2.80
CA ALA A 40 -16.34 4.44 -3.07
C ALA A 40 -14.98 5.01 -2.61
N ARG A 41 -14.04 4.16 -2.14
CA ARG A 41 -12.69 4.60 -1.73
C ARG A 41 -11.74 4.74 -2.92
N GLN A 42 -10.80 5.68 -2.81
CA GLN A 42 -9.72 5.86 -3.76
C GLN A 42 -8.60 4.83 -3.53
N PHE A 43 -8.04 4.32 -4.62
CA PHE A 43 -6.94 3.35 -4.63
C PHE A 43 -6.13 3.51 -5.92
N ARG A 44 -4.89 3.04 -5.93
CA ARG A 44 -4.04 3.03 -7.15
C ARG A 44 -4.27 1.73 -7.92
N ALA A 45 -4.48 1.83 -9.23
CA ALA A 45 -4.69 0.67 -10.09
C ALA A 45 -3.36 -0.07 -10.29
N GLN A 46 -3.17 -1.16 -9.54
CA GLN A 46 -1.96 -1.98 -9.55
C GLN A 46 -2.31 -3.46 -9.71
N PRO A 47 -1.50 -4.24 -10.44
CA PRO A 47 -1.66 -5.69 -10.50
C PRO A 47 -1.36 -6.34 -9.15
N MET A 48 -1.94 -7.52 -8.94
CA MET A 48 -1.55 -8.40 -7.84
C MET A 48 -0.31 -9.19 -8.27
N THR A 49 0.81 -9.01 -7.55
CA THR A 49 2.03 -9.79 -7.82
C THR A 49 1.99 -11.15 -7.13
N THR A 50 2.83 -12.08 -7.58
CA THR A 50 2.98 -13.40 -6.94
C THR A 50 3.46 -13.26 -5.50
N GLU A 51 4.41 -12.35 -5.24
CA GLU A 51 4.95 -12.06 -3.92
C GLU A 51 3.86 -11.53 -2.99
N ALA A 52 3.02 -10.62 -3.49
CA ALA A 52 1.88 -10.10 -2.73
C ALA A 52 0.85 -11.18 -2.41
N THR A 53 0.67 -12.14 -3.32
CA THR A 53 -0.26 -13.25 -3.12
C THR A 53 0.27 -14.19 -2.03
N ALA A 54 1.57 -14.52 -2.09
CA ALA A 54 2.22 -15.33 -1.06
C ALA A 54 2.18 -14.65 0.32
N ALA A 55 2.52 -13.36 0.39
CA ALA A 55 2.45 -12.60 1.65
C ALA A 55 1.03 -12.48 2.21
N ALA A 56 0.01 -12.33 1.35
CA ALA A 56 -1.37 -12.32 1.78
C ALA A 56 -1.83 -13.67 2.36
N LEU A 57 -1.37 -14.79 1.78
CA LEU A 57 -1.63 -16.13 2.30
C LEU A 57 -0.95 -16.33 3.67
N GLU A 58 0.33 -15.95 3.80
CA GLU A 58 1.05 -16.01 5.08
C GLU A 58 0.34 -15.17 6.16
N ALA A 59 -0.10 -13.96 5.80
CA ALA A 59 -0.86 -13.10 6.69
C ALA A 59 -2.12 -13.82 7.20
N GLN A 60 -2.84 -14.50 6.30
CA GLN A 60 -4.05 -15.24 6.63
C GLN A 60 -3.77 -16.37 7.62
N GLU A 61 -2.72 -17.15 7.40
CA GLU A 61 -2.30 -18.23 8.31
C GLU A 61 -1.97 -17.70 9.71
N ARG A 62 -1.29 -16.55 9.76
CA ARG A 62 -0.92 -15.86 11.01
C ARG A 62 -2.06 -15.04 11.61
N LYS A 63 -3.25 -15.02 10.98
CA LYS A 63 -4.42 -14.19 11.34
C LYS A 63 -4.09 -12.69 11.41
N LEU A 64 -3.10 -12.26 10.64
CA LEU A 64 -2.72 -10.88 10.45
C LEU A 64 -3.53 -10.27 9.30
N ARG A 65 -3.79 -8.97 9.41
CA ARG A 65 -4.34 -8.21 8.30
C ARG A 65 -3.19 -7.81 7.37
N PHE A 66 -3.38 -8.01 6.08
CA PHE A 66 -2.41 -7.62 5.04
C PHE A 66 -2.85 -6.33 4.35
N ALA A 67 -1.92 -5.39 4.16
CA ALA A 67 -2.11 -4.15 3.44
C ALA A 67 -1.31 -4.18 2.12
N ARG A 68 -2.00 -3.95 1.00
CA ARG A 68 -1.39 -3.76 -0.32
C ARG A 68 -0.97 -2.30 -0.45
N VAL A 69 0.21 -1.95 0.06
CA VAL A 69 0.66 -0.56 0.15
C VAL A 69 0.73 0.09 -1.22
N ALA A 70 1.22 -0.61 -2.24
CA ALA A 70 1.31 -0.07 -3.60
C ALA A 70 -0.04 0.29 -4.23
N ALA A 71 -1.12 -0.40 -3.82
CA ALA A 71 -2.48 -0.16 -4.33
C ALA A 71 -3.25 0.88 -3.51
N MET A 72 -2.69 1.42 -2.44
CA MET A 72 -3.33 2.43 -1.60
C MET A 72 -2.91 3.84 -2.03
N VAL A 73 -3.77 4.82 -1.78
CA VAL A 73 -3.40 6.24 -1.84
C VAL A 73 -2.88 6.61 -0.46
N HIS A 74 -1.69 7.21 -0.40
CA HIS A 74 -1.01 7.52 0.85
C HIS A 74 -1.21 8.98 1.25
N ASP A 75 -1.41 9.21 2.54
CA ASP A 75 -1.44 10.55 3.11
C ASP A 75 0.00 11.02 3.40
N GLN A 76 0.51 11.89 2.53
CA GLN A 76 1.89 12.39 2.59
C GLN A 76 2.17 13.21 3.85
N ASP A 77 1.18 13.97 4.33
CA ASP A 77 1.33 14.77 5.55
C ASP A 77 1.43 13.84 6.77
N LEU A 78 0.64 12.76 6.80
CA LEU A 78 0.73 11.75 7.85
C LEU A 78 2.09 11.05 7.86
N ILE A 79 2.64 10.69 6.70
CA ILE A 79 3.97 10.07 6.59
C ILE A 79 5.04 11.01 7.14
N ARG A 80 5.02 12.29 6.74
CA ARG A 80 6.03 13.31 7.11
C ARG A 80 5.99 13.72 8.58
N ARG A 81 4.98 13.31 9.36
CA ARG A 81 4.94 13.49 10.82
C ARG A 81 5.97 12.66 11.56
N VAL A 82 6.49 11.60 10.94
CA VAL A 82 7.52 10.74 11.53
C VAL A 82 8.83 10.96 10.75
N PRO A 83 9.97 11.13 11.43
CA PRO A 83 11.26 11.22 10.74
C PRO A 83 11.51 10.01 9.83
N GLU A 84 12.07 10.25 8.66
CA GLU A 84 12.33 9.22 7.66
C GLU A 84 13.18 8.08 8.24
N GLU A 85 14.22 8.40 9.02
CA GLU A 85 15.09 7.39 9.62
C GLU A 85 14.34 6.46 10.58
N VAL A 86 13.32 7.00 11.28
CA VAL A 86 12.48 6.20 12.17
C VAL A 86 11.59 5.26 11.37
N LEU A 87 10.96 5.75 10.30
CA LEU A 87 10.12 4.92 9.42
C LEU A 87 10.93 3.83 8.72
N ARG A 88 12.12 4.15 8.22
CA ARG A 88 13.03 3.17 7.61
C ARG A 88 13.54 2.15 8.61
N LYS A 89 13.94 2.59 9.81
CA LYS A 89 14.39 1.68 10.89
C LYS A 89 13.27 0.75 11.36
N ALA A 90 12.03 1.26 11.44
CA ALA A 90 10.88 0.45 11.79
C ALA A 90 10.36 -0.40 10.63
N LEU A 91 10.83 -0.12 9.40
CA LEU A 91 10.31 -0.65 8.14
C LEU A 91 8.77 -0.54 8.10
N ALA A 92 8.30 0.70 8.22
CA ALA A 92 6.89 1.00 8.42
C ALA A 92 6.41 2.21 7.63
N LEU A 93 5.13 2.21 7.25
CA LEU A 93 4.47 3.31 6.55
C LEU A 93 3.12 3.64 7.19
N PRO A 94 2.93 4.86 7.72
CA PRO A 94 1.62 5.34 8.15
C PRO A 94 0.65 5.43 6.96
N LEU A 95 -0.53 4.83 7.08
CA LEU A 95 -1.49 4.75 5.97
C LEU A 95 -2.69 5.66 6.15
N ALA A 96 -3.27 5.70 7.34
CA ALA A 96 -4.49 6.46 7.62
C ALA A 96 -4.71 6.62 9.12
N ILE A 97 -5.54 7.59 9.50
CA ILE A 97 -6.07 7.72 10.86
C ILE A 97 -7.49 7.15 10.89
N ILE A 98 -7.77 6.18 11.77
CA ILE A 98 -9.10 5.62 11.99
C ILE A 98 -9.48 5.79 13.46
N GLY A 99 -10.38 6.74 13.73
CA GLY A 99 -10.74 7.10 15.10
C GLY A 99 -9.55 7.74 15.82
N ARG A 100 -9.00 7.03 16.81
CA ARG A 100 -7.81 7.46 17.59
C ARG A 100 -6.54 6.69 17.24
N GLU A 101 -6.63 5.72 16.34
CA GLU A 101 -5.50 4.86 15.96
C GLU A 101 -4.97 5.25 14.59
N VAL A 102 -3.64 5.24 14.46
CA VAL A 102 -2.97 5.32 13.16
C VAL A 102 -2.79 3.91 12.61
N VAL A 103 -3.35 3.64 11.44
CA VAL A 103 -3.10 2.41 10.71
C VAL A 103 -1.72 2.48 10.08
N VAL A 104 -0.88 1.49 10.36
CA VAL A 104 0.52 1.48 9.90
C VAL A 104 0.79 0.16 9.18
N ALA A 105 1.34 0.22 7.97
CA ALA A 105 1.88 -0.96 7.29
C ALA A 105 3.29 -1.26 7.82
N MET A 106 3.60 -2.53 8.09
CA MET A 106 4.89 -3.01 8.59
C MET A 106 5.24 -4.36 7.98
N ASP A 107 6.52 -4.68 7.80
CA ASP A 107 6.97 -6.02 7.41
C ASP A 107 6.76 -7.07 8.52
N ASN A 108 6.81 -6.63 9.78
CA ASN A 108 6.62 -7.50 10.93
C ASN A 108 5.84 -6.79 12.04
N PRO A 109 4.50 -6.89 12.03
CA PRO A 109 3.65 -6.25 13.04
C PRO A 109 3.76 -6.89 14.44
N SER A 110 4.50 -8.00 14.59
CA SER A 110 4.73 -8.67 15.88
C SER A 110 5.95 -8.13 16.63
N ASP A 111 6.75 -7.26 16.01
CA ASP A 111 7.91 -6.64 16.65
C ASP A 111 7.48 -5.48 17.56
N GLU A 112 7.27 -5.79 18.84
CA GLU A 112 6.79 -4.81 19.81
C GLU A 112 7.74 -3.64 20.02
N THR A 113 9.06 -3.84 19.83
CA THR A 113 10.05 -2.76 19.96
C THR A 113 9.86 -1.71 18.88
N ARG A 114 9.61 -2.14 17.64
CA ARG A 114 9.31 -1.24 16.51
C ARG A 114 7.93 -0.62 16.61
N CYS A 115 6.93 -1.39 17.06
CA CYS A 115 5.60 -0.85 17.35
C CYS A 115 5.67 0.27 18.39
N GLU A 116 6.40 0.07 19.49
CA GLU A 116 6.52 1.06 20.55
C GLU A 116 7.28 2.31 20.09
N LEU A 117 8.33 2.14 19.28
CA LEU A 117 9.01 3.27 18.64
C LEU A 117 8.03 4.13 17.83
N LEU A 118 7.19 3.52 17.01
CA LEU A 118 6.20 4.22 16.19
C LEU A 118 5.12 4.90 17.04
N ARG A 119 4.66 4.25 18.12
CA ARG A 119 3.63 4.82 19.02
C ARG A 119 4.08 6.13 19.67
N ARG A 120 5.37 6.30 19.95
CA ARG A 120 5.92 7.55 20.50
C ARG A 120 5.76 8.74 19.56
N HIS A 121 5.71 8.50 18.24
CA HIS A 121 5.55 9.55 17.24
C HIS A 121 4.09 9.71 16.78
N LEU A 122 3.33 8.62 16.71
CA LEU A 122 2.01 8.58 16.09
C LEU A 122 0.84 8.47 17.08
N GLY A 123 1.12 8.12 18.34
CA GLY A 123 0.11 7.72 19.32
C GLY A 123 -0.30 6.24 19.13
N PRO A 124 -1.52 5.84 19.52
CA PRO A 124 -2.01 4.48 19.32
C PRO A 124 -1.92 4.05 17.86
N ILE A 125 -1.38 2.86 17.59
CA ILE A 125 -1.25 2.33 16.23
C ILE A 125 -2.00 1.02 16.06
N ARG A 126 -2.44 0.77 14.83
CA ARG A 126 -2.98 -0.50 14.37
C ARG A 126 -2.08 -1.03 13.24
N PRO A 127 -1.11 -1.91 13.55
CA PRO A 127 -0.17 -2.40 12.57
C PRO A 127 -0.83 -3.45 11.65
N LEU A 128 -0.48 -3.39 10.36
CA LEU A 128 -0.89 -4.33 9.31
C LEU A 128 0.38 -4.88 8.66
N LEU A 129 0.37 -6.17 8.30
CA LEU A 129 1.46 -6.76 7.53
C LEU A 129 1.48 -6.17 6.11
N ALA A 130 2.65 -5.84 5.60
CA ALA A 130 2.85 -5.37 4.23
C ALA A 130 4.23 -5.80 3.74
N LEU A 131 4.43 -5.74 2.42
CA LEU A 131 5.69 -6.12 1.81
C LEU A 131 6.78 -5.04 2.07
N PRO A 132 8.00 -5.43 2.49
CA PRO A 132 9.14 -4.53 2.66
C PRO A 132 9.39 -3.63 1.45
N GLN A 133 9.36 -4.21 0.24
CA GLN A 133 9.61 -3.48 -1.00
C GLN A 133 8.54 -2.43 -1.28
N GLU A 134 7.27 -2.68 -0.93
CA GLU A 134 6.21 -1.69 -1.12
C GLU A 134 6.29 -0.56 -0.11
N ILE A 135 6.69 -0.86 1.13
CA ILE A 135 6.94 0.14 2.17
C ILE A 135 8.09 1.05 1.74
N ASN A 136 9.22 0.48 1.33
CA ASN A 136 10.38 1.27 0.91
C ASN A 136 10.08 2.12 -0.32
N ALA A 137 9.42 1.58 -1.35
CA ALA A 137 9.05 2.35 -2.53
C ALA A 137 8.14 3.55 -2.18
N ALA A 138 7.19 3.36 -1.26
CA ALA A 138 6.32 4.45 -0.80
C ALA A 138 7.06 5.50 0.04
N LEU A 139 8.05 5.09 0.85
CA LEU A 139 8.91 6.03 1.58
C LEU A 139 9.81 6.83 0.62
N ASP A 140 10.35 6.18 -0.40
CA ASP A 140 11.14 6.84 -1.43
C ASP A 140 10.29 7.88 -2.18
N GLU A 141 9.07 7.54 -2.59
CA GLU A 141 8.12 8.48 -3.21
C GLU A 141 7.79 9.68 -2.29
N ALA A 142 7.68 9.45 -0.97
CA ALA A 142 7.26 10.47 -0.01
C ALA A 142 8.37 11.48 0.35
N PHE A 143 9.62 11.01 0.48
CA PHE A 143 10.76 11.79 0.99
C PHE A 143 11.79 12.14 -0.08
N HIS A 144 11.91 11.33 -1.13
CA HIS A 144 12.83 11.54 -2.26
C HIS A 144 12.05 11.53 -3.57
N PRO A 145 11.04 12.40 -3.75
CA PRO A 145 10.36 12.50 -5.02
C PRO A 145 11.39 12.88 -6.09
N ASP A 146 11.49 12.07 -7.14
CA ASP A 146 12.39 12.35 -8.26
C ASP A 146 12.09 13.77 -8.80
N PRO A 147 13.06 14.69 -8.87
CA PRO A 147 12.83 16.06 -9.33
C PRO A 147 12.42 16.15 -10.82
N ALA A 148 12.29 15.03 -11.52
CA ALA A 148 12.03 14.94 -12.96
C ALA A 148 10.62 14.47 -13.37
N ALA A 149 9.65 14.35 -12.45
CA ALA A 149 8.25 13.99 -12.77
C ALA A 149 7.37 15.20 -13.16
#